data_AF-K0NK41-F1
#
_entry.id   AF-K0NK41-F1
#
_cell.length_a   1.000
_cell.length_b   1.000
_cell.length_c   1.000
_cell.angle_alpha   90.00
_cell.angle_beta   90.00
_cell.angle_gamma   90.00
#
_symmetry.space_group_name_H-M   'P 1'
#
loop_
_entity.id
_entity.type
_entity.pdbx_description
1 polymer ?
#
loop_
_entity_poly.entity_id
_entity_poly.type
_entity_poly.pdbx_seq_one_letter_code
_entity_poly.pdbx_strand_id
1 'polypeptide(L)' 'MTYQDVLIQILSEVTGKPKTEVGNLFDAIKTTIPPGHKFDEELPPEKAKKILSDLRKEKSGILTWLAQGAINAEKKAGHA' A
#
# COMPACT_ATOMS: atom_id res chain seq x y z
N MET A 1 10.18 -8.06 -9.35
CA MET A 1 9.04 -7.50 -8.59
C MET A 1 9.25 -6.02 -8.45
N THR A 2 8.19 -5.24 -8.49
CA THR A 2 8.23 -3.78 -8.43
C THR A 2 7.99 -3.27 -7.01
N TYR A 3 8.15 -1.97 -6.77
CA TYR A 3 7.69 -1.38 -5.50
C TYR A 3 6.18 -1.54 -5.32
N GLN A 4 5.40 -1.49 -6.40
CA GLN A 4 3.97 -1.73 -6.37
C GLN A 4 3.66 -3.14 -5.83
N ASP A 5 4.36 -4.16 -6.33
CA ASP A 5 4.18 -5.55 -5.86
C ASP A 5 4.48 -5.69 -4.36
N VAL A 6 5.54 -5.02 -3.88
CA VAL A 6 5.92 -5.01 -2.46
C VAL A 6 4.80 -4.39 -1.61
N LEU A 7 4.24 -3.27 -2.05
CA LEU A 7 3.16 -2.57 -1.36
C LEU A 7 1.86 -3.39 -1.36
N ILE A 8 1.46 -3.93 -2.52
CA ILE A 8 0.29 -4.82 -2.62
C ILE A 8 0.44 -6.01 -1.68
N GLN A 9 1.63 -6.60 -1.64
CA GLN A 9 1.90 -7.74 -0.77
C GLN A 9 1.78 -7.39 0.71
N ILE A 10 2.43 -6.33 1.20
CA ILE A 10 2.36 -5.99 2.62
C ILE A 10 0.95 -5.57 3.03
N LEU A 11 0.24 -4.80 2.20
CA LEU A 11 -1.11 -4.35 2.51
C LEU A 11 -2.10 -5.51 2.53
N SER A 12 -1.96 -6.47 1.61
CA SER A 12 -2.72 -7.73 1.65
C SER A 12 -2.43 -8.51 2.93
N GLU A 13 -1.16 -8.62 3.35
CA GLU A 13 -0.77 -9.30 4.59
C GLU A 13 -1.30 -8.60 5.85
N VAL A 14 -1.33 -7.27 5.86
CA VAL A 14 -1.73 -6.46 7.03
C VAL A 14 -3.24 -6.38 7.17
N THR A 15 -3.96 -6.22 6.06
CA THR A 15 -5.43 -6.07 6.07
C THR A 15 -6.17 -7.41 5.99
N GLY A 16 -5.47 -8.50 5.63
CA GLY A 16 -6.08 -9.80 5.34
C GLY A 16 -6.86 -9.82 4.03
N LYS A 17 -6.83 -8.74 3.23
CA LYS A 17 -7.55 -8.65 1.95
C LYS A 17 -6.78 -9.34 0.82
N PRO A 18 -7.47 -9.87 -0.21
CA PRO A 18 -6.81 -10.45 -1.37
C PRO A 18 -5.93 -9.44 -2.09
N LYS A 19 -4.76 -9.88 -2.60
CA LYS A 19 -3.86 -9.02 -3.39
C LYS A 19 -4.55 -8.36 -4.59
N THR A 20 -5.51 -9.05 -5.22
CA THR A 20 -6.31 -8.49 -6.32
C THR A 20 -7.12 -7.28 -5.89
N GLU A 21 -7.73 -7.32 -4.71
CA GLU A 21 -8.51 -6.19 -4.18
C GLU A 21 -7.61 -4.98 -3.88
N VAL A 22 -6.44 -5.25 -3.30
CA VAL A 22 -5.44 -4.21 -3.05
C VAL A 22 -4.87 -3.65 -4.37
N GLY A 23 -4.64 -4.50 -5.37
CA GLY A 23 -4.21 -4.09 -6.71
C GLY A 23 -5.24 -3.18 -7.38
N ASN A 24 -6.51 -3.55 -7.34
CA ASN A 24 -7.60 -2.72 -7.87
C ASN A 24 -7.67 -1.36 -7.17
N LEU A 25 -7.44 -1.31 -5.86
CA LEU A 25 -7.35 -0.04 -5.13
C LEU A 25 -6.19 0.81 -5.66
N PHE A 26 -5.01 0.21 -5.88
CA PHE A 26 -3.86 0.90 -6.46
C PHE A 26 -4.16 1.47 -7.83
N ASP A 27 -4.79 0.71 -8.71
CA ASP A 27 -5.20 1.18 -10.04
C ASP A 27 -6.18 2.36 -9.95
N ALA A 28 -7.16 2.28 -9.04
CA ALA A 28 -8.14 3.34 -8.82
C ALA A 28 -7.51 4.66 -8.36
N ILE A 29 -6.45 4.59 -7.54
CA ILE A 29 -5.75 5.77 -7.04
C ILE A 29 -4.57 6.20 -7.90
N LYS A 30 -4.08 5.38 -8.83
CA LYS A 30 -2.85 5.62 -9.61
C LYS A 30 -2.85 6.98 -10.30
N THR A 31 -4.01 7.42 -10.79
CA THR A 31 -4.21 8.72 -11.46
C THR A 31 -4.16 9.92 -10.51
N THR A 32 -4.35 9.71 -9.21
CA THR A 32 -4.30 10.74 -8.17
C THR A 32 -2.91 10.92 -7.57
N ILE A 33 -2.01 9.97 -7.84
CA ILE A 33 -0.65 9.99 -7.32
C ILE A 33 0.18 10.96 -8.18
N PRO A 34 0.92 11.89 -7.55
CA PRO A 34 1.80 12.79 -8.29
C PRO A 34 2.79 12.04 -9.19
N PRO A 35 3.11 12.59 -10.37
CA PRO A 35 4.14 12.03 -11.24
C PRO A 35 5.50 12.00 -10.52
N GLY A 36 6.35 11.05 -10.89
CA GLY A 36 7.65 10.82 -10.24
C GLY A 36 7.64 9.73 -9.17
N HIS A 37 6.53 9.02 -8.99
CA HIS A 37 6.48 7.81 -8.18
C HIS A 37 7.33 6.68 -8.80
N LYS A 38 7.81 5.76 -7.96
CA LYS A 38 8.65 4.62 -8.36
C LYS A 38 7.92 3.28 -8.30
N PHE A 39 6.59 3.28 -8.35
CA PHE A 39 5.80 2.06 -8.18
C PHE A 39 6.12 0.99 -9.22
N ASP A 40 6.30 1.38 -10.49
CA ASP A 40 6.67 0.48 -11.58
C ASP A 40 8.19 0.20 -11.65
N GLU A 41 9.02 0.79 -10.77
CA GLU A 41 10.47 0.54 -10.73
C GLU A 41 10.73 -0.90 -10.25
N GLU A 42 11.43 -1.68 -11.06
CA GLU A 42 11.80 -3.05 -10.70
C GLU A 42 12.85 -3.05 -9.59
N LEU A 43 12.62 -3.90 -8.59
CA LEU A 43 13.48 -4.07 -7.45
C LEU A 43 14.33 -5.33 -7.59
N PRO A 44 15.64 -5.25 -7.26
CA PRO A 44 16.46 -6.42 -7.01
C PRO A 44 15.81 -7.31 -5.93
N PRO A 45 15.80 -8.65 -6.09
CA PRO A 45 15.15 -9.56 -5.16
C PRO A 45 15.57 -9.38 -3.70
N GLU A 46 16.86 -9.11 -3.46
CA GLU A 46 17.40 -8.89 -2.13
C GLU A 46 16.88 -7.61 -1.48
N LYS A 47 16.81 -6.52 -2.26
CA LYS A 47 16.26 -5.24 -1.81
C LYS A 47 14.79 -5.38 -1.48
N ALA A 48 14.02 -6.07 -2.33
CA ALA A 48 12.60 -6.27 -2.08
C ALA A 48 12.33 -7.14 -0.84
N LYS A 49 13.11 -8.21 -0.63
CA LYS A 49 13.07 -9.01 0.60
C LYS A 49 13.38 -8.19 1.84
N LYS A 50 14.39 -7.32 1.77
CA LYS A 50 14.76 -6.43 2.88
C LYS A 50 13.61 -5.48 3.23
N ILE A 51 13.03 -4.82 2.22
CA ILE A 51 11.91 -3.88 2.41
C ILE A 51 10.70 -4.62 3.01
N LEU A 52 10.32 -5.77 2.45
CA LEU A 52 9.22 -6.59 3.00
C LEU A 52 9.48 -6.99 4.45
N SER A 53 10.71 -7.43 4.78
CA SER A 53 11.07 -7.81 6.14
C SER A 53 10.92 -6.65 7.12
N ASP A 54 11.36 -5.46 6.73
CA ASP A 54 11.26 -4.28 7.59
C ASP A 54 9.81 -3.83 7.79
N LEU A 55 9.04 -3.75 6.72
CA LEU A 55 7.61 -3.42 6.79
C LEU A 55 6.81 -4.46 7.61
N ARG A 56 7.23 -5.72 7.60
CA ARG A 56 6.60 -6.77 8.42
C ARG A 56 6.84 -6.59 9.91
N LYS A 57 7.91 -5.91 10.33
CA LYS A 57 8.12 -5.57 11.75
C LYS A 57 7.13 -4.49 12.22
N GLU A 58 6.69 -3.64 11.29
CA GLU A 58 5.79 -2.52 11.57
C GLU A 58 4.32 -2.80 11.21
N LYS A 59 3.92 -4.07 11.02
CA LYS A 59 2.55 -4.45 10.61
C LYS A 59 1.44 -3.74 11.40
N SER A 60 1.56 -3.70 12.72
CA SER A 60 0.56 -3.06 13.59
C SER A 60 0.47 -1.54 13.39
N GLY A 61 1.62 -0.90 13.13
CA GLY A 61 1.68 0.53 12.81
C GLY A 61 1.04 0.82 11.44
N ILE A 62 1.34 -0.01 10.44
CA ILE A 62 0.74 0.08 9.10
C ILE A 62 -0.78 -0.09 9.19
N LEU A 63 -1.27 -1.07 9.94
CA LEU A 63 -2.72 -1.27 10.13
C LEU A 63 -3.38 -0.07 10.79
N THR A 64 -2.76 0.47 11.84
CA THR A 64 -3.26 1.66 12.55
C THR A 64 -3.32 2.87 11.62
N TRP A 65 -2.26 3.09 10.83
CA TRP A 65 -2.20 4.17 9.84
C TRP A 65 -3.29 4.04 8.77
N LEU A 66 -3.53 2.82 8.25
CA LEU A 66 -4.61 2.56 7.30
C LEU A 66 -5.99 2.83 7.91
N ALA A 67 -6.23 2.38 9.14
CA ALA A 67 -7.49 2.62 9.84
C ALA A 67 -7.75 4.12 10.05
N GLN A 68 -6.73 4.88 10.47
CA GLN A 68 -6.82 6.34 10.59
C GLN A 68 -7.08 7.00 9.23
N GLY A 69 -6.42 6.54 8.16
CA GLY A 69 -6.65 7.00 6.81
C GLY A 69 -8.10 6.81 6.34
N ALA A 70 -8.67 5.63 6.61
CA ALA A 70 -10.06 5.32 6.29
C ALA A 70 -11.04 6.27 7.01
N ILE A 71 -10.86 6.45 8.33
CA ILE A 71 -11.68 7.38 9.13
C ILE A 71 -11.60 8.82 8.58
N ASN A 72 -10.40 9.25 8.18
CA ASN A 72 -10.21 10.60 7.63
C ASN A 72 -10.84 10.76 6.23
N ALA A 73 -10.83 9.71 5.41
CA ALA A 73 -11.49 9.71 4.10
C ALA A 73 -13.01 9.80 4.26
N GLU A 74 -13.60 9.04 5.19
CA GLU A 74 -15.03 9.08 5.50
C GLU A 74 -15.46 10.46 6.04
N LYS A 75 -14.68 11.06 6.94
CA LYS A 75 -14.96 12.41 7.45
C LYS A 75 -14.93 13.49 6.37
N LYS A 76 -14.07 13.37 5.35
CA LYS A 76 -14.03 14.30 4.22
C LYS A 76 -15.19 14.06 3.23
N ALA A 77 -15.68 12.83 3.11
CA ALA A 77 -16.84 12.51 2.28
C ALA A 77 -18.18 12.99 2.89
N GLY A 78 -18.26 13.19 4.20
CA GLY A 78 -19.44 13.69 4.91
C GLY A 78 -19.63 15.21 4.93
N HIS A 79 -18.81 15.98 4.20
CA HIS A 79 -18.90 17.45 4.09
C HIS A 79 -19.00 17.94 2.64
N ALA A 80 -19.38 17.06 1.71
CA ALA A 80 -19.65 17.40 0.31
C ALA A 80 -21.15 17.67 0.08
#